data_AF-K7NYI3-F1
#
_entry.id   AF-K7NYI3-F1
#
_cell.length_a   1.000
_cell.length_b   1.000
_cell.length_c   1.000
_cell.angle_alpha   90.00
_cell.angle_beta   90.00
_cell.angle_gamma   90.00
#
_symmetry.space_group_name_H-M   'P 1'
#
loop_
_entity.id
_entity.type
_entity.pdbx_description
1 polymer ?
#
loop_
_entity_poly.entity_id
_entity_poly.type
_entity_poly.pdbx_seq_one_letter_code
_entity_poly.pdbx_strand_id
1 'polypeptide(L)'
;SKLNKLPGSSAIGHVRYSTAGSSMLKNVQPFVAGYKFGSLGVAHNGNLVNYQTLRARLEENGSIFNTSSDTEVVLHLIAISKARPFLLRIVNACEQLEGAYSMVFLSVNKLVAVRDPHGFRPLVMGRRKNGAVV
;
A
#
# COMPACT_ATOMS: atom_id res chain seq x y z
N SER A 1 -3.44 -7.27 26.30
CA SER A 1 -4.11 -7.19 24.98
C SER A 1 -3.19 -7.74 23.90
N LYS A 2 -3.69 -8.30 22.79
CA LYS A 2 -2.86 -8.67 21.62
C LYS A 2 -2.04 -7.47 21.08
N LEU A 3 -2.53 -6.24 21.30
CA LEU A 3 -1.84 -4.99 20.95
C LEU A 3 -0.52 -4.78 21.71
N ASN A 4 -0.36 -5.37 22.91
CA ASN A 4 0.87 -5.24 23.69
C ASN A 4 2.08 -5.88 22.99
N LYS A 5 1.85 -6.72 21.97
CA LYS A 5 2.89 -7.37 21.16
C LYS A 5 3.35 -6.53 19.96
N LEU A 6 2.76 -5.34 19.75
CA LEU A 6 3.07 -4.44 18.63
C LEU A 6 3.63 -3.11 19.15
N PRO A 7 4.81 -3.10 19.80
CA PRO A 7 5.44 -1.86 20.23
C PRO A 7 5.90 -1.02 19.04
N GLY A 8 5.85 0.29 19.15
CA GLY A 8 6.33 1.21 18.12
C GLY A 8 5.77 2.62 18.27
N SER A 9 6.42 3.58 17.62
CA SER A 9 5.97 4.98 17.58
C SER A 9 5.10 5.31 16.35
N SER A 10 4.89 4.35 15.46
CA SER A 10 4.09 4.50 14.24
C SER A 10 3.45 3.17 13.87
N ALA A 11 2.22 3.23 13.34
CA ALA A 11 1.49 2.06 12.88
C ALA A 11 0.52 2.46 11.75
N ILE A 12 0.21 1.50 10.90
CA ILE A 12 -0.92 1.56 9.97
C ILE A 12 -1.83 0.38 10.24
N GLY A 13 -3.13 0.56 9.99
CA GLY A 13 -4.13 -0.47 10.18
C GLY A 13 -5.09 -0.50 9.00
N HIS A 14 -5.73 -1.64 8.80
CA HIS A 14 -6.72 -1.81 7.76
C HIS A 14 -7.89 -2.64 8.28
N VAL A 15 -9.10 -2.25 7.91
CA VAL A 15 -10.32 -3.01 8.16
C VAL A 15 -10.88 -3.40 6.79
N ARG A 16 -10.92 -4.70 6.50
CA ARG A 16 -11.28 -5.20 5.17
C ARG A 16 -12.78 -5.46 5.08
N TYR A 17 -13.40 -4.89 4.06
CA TYR A 17 -14.70 -5.31 3.55
C TYR A 17 -14.48 -6.17 2.30
N SER A 18 -15.03 -7.39 2.26
CA SER A 18 -14.76 -8.34 1.17
C SER A 18 -15.89 -8.32 0.15
N THR A 19 -15.75 -7.54 -0.91
CA THR A 19 -16.71 -7.51 -2.05
C THR A 19 -16.22 -8.29 -3.25
N ALA A 20 -14.90 -8.40 -3.46
CA ALA A 20 -14.28 -9.15 -4.55
C ALA A 20 -12.89 -9.67 -4.13
N GLY A 21 -12.51 -10.85 -4.64
CA GLY A 21 -11.30 -11.57 -4.25
C GLY A 21 -11.53 -12.53 -3.07
N SER A 22 -10.91 -13.71 -3.12
CA SER A 22 -11.10 -14.76 -2.10
C SER A 22 -10.90 -14.25 -0.67
N SER A 23 -11.76 -14.68 0.25
CA SER A 23 -11.67 -14.45 1.70
C SER A 23 -10.56 -15.28 2.35
N MET A 24 -9.34 -15.19 1.83
CA MET A 24 -8.18 -15.86 2.39
C MET A 24 -7.39 -14.92 3.29
N LEU A 25 -6.81 -15.47 4.37
CA LEU A 25 -5.93 -14.74 5.29
C LEU A 25 -4.77 -14.03 4.59
N LYS A 26 -4.27 -14.61 3.48
CA LYS A 26 -3.23 -13.99 2.66
C LYS A 26 -3.63 -12.62 2.09
N ASN A 27 -4.92 -12.35 1.94
CA ASN A 27 -5.44 -11.08 1.42
C ASN A 27 -5.71 -10.06 2.54
N VAL A 28 -5.29 -10.33 3.79
CA VAL A 28 -5.46 -9.42 4.92
C VAL A 28 -4.35 -8.39 4.92
N GLN A 29 -4.76 -7.13 4.96
CA GLN A 29 -3.87 -5.97 5.04
C GLN A 29 -3.67 -5.53 6.49
N PRO A 30 -2.59 -4.79 6.82
CA PRO A 30 -1.57 -4.24 5.91
C PRO A 30 -0.69 -5.29 5.23
N PHE A 31 -0.39 -5.09 3.94
CA PHE A 31 0.64 -5.87 3.25
C PHE A 31 2.01 -5.37 3.64
N VAL A 32 2.92 -6.28 3.99
CA VAL A 32 4.30 -5.95 4.33
C VAL A 32 5.23 -6.74 3.43
N ALA A 33 6.14 -6.04 2.75
CA ALA A 33 7.16 -6.66 1.93
C ALA A 33 8.55 -6.07 2.22
N GLY A 34 9.57 -6.92 2.16
CA GLY A 34 10.97 -6.51 2.13
C GLY A 34 11.43 -6.26 0.70
N TYR A 35 12.22 -5.22 0.49
CA TYR A 35 12.85 -4.92 -0.80
C TYR A 35 14.20 -4.21 -0.58
N LYS A 36 14.89 -3.84 -1.67
CA LYS A 36 16.26 -3.28 -1.62
C LYS A 36 16.44 -2.09 -0.67
N PHE A 37 15.38 -1.36 -0.30
CA PHE A 37 15.45 -0.18 0.57
C PHE A 37 14.84 -0.40 1.97
N GLY A 38 14.61 -1.65 2.37
CA GLY A 38 14.11 -2.02 3.69
C GLY A 38 12.72 -2.67 3.62
N SER A 39 11.93 -2.49 4.68
CA SER A 39 10.56 -3.01 4.75
C SER A 39 9.55 -1.90 4.48
N LEU A 40 8.49 -2.25 3.75
CA LEU A 40 7.39 -1.35 3.44
C LEU A 40 6.05 -2.03 3.74
N GLY A 41 5.26 -1.38 4.60
CA GLY A 41 3.86 -1.70 4.83
C GLY A 41 2.95 -0.83 3.98
N VAL A 42 1.83 -1.38 3.48
CA VAL A 42 0.78 -0.64 2.80
C VAL A 42 -0.61 -1.10 3.24
N ALA A 43 -1.51 -0.14 3.44
CA ALA A 43 -2.95 -0.36 3.54
C ALA A 43 -3.64 0.44 2.44
N HIS A 44 -4.60 -0.18 1.76
CA HIS A 44 -5.26 0.31 0.56
C HIS A 44 -6.77 0.14 0.68
N ASN A 45 -7.49 1.25 0.50
CA ASN A 45 -8.94 1.27 0.33
C ASN A 45 -9.24 1.76 -1.09
N GLY A 46 -9.79 0.90 -1.93
CA GLY A 46 -9.97 1.22 -3.32
C GLY A 46 -10.14 -0.02 -4.19
N ASN A 47 -10.09 0.20 -5.49
CA ASN A 47 -10.04 -0.84 -6.50
C ASN A 47 -9.25 -0.33 -7.70
N LEU A 48 -8.19 -1.05 -8.06
CA LEU A 48 -7.38 -0.76 -9.24
C LEU A 48 -8.02 -1.40 -10.47
N VAL A 49 -8.48 -0.58 -11.41
CA VAL A 49 -9.17 -1.03 -12.63
C VAL A 49 -8.22 -1.75 -13.57
N ASN A 50 -6.98 -1.27 -13.70
CA ASN A 50 -5.96 -1.87 -14.55
C ASN A 50 -5.08 -2.92 -13.84
N TYR A 51 -5.54 -3.47 -12.71
CA TYR A 51 -4.80 -4.45 -11.90
C TYR A 51 -4.30 -5.66 -12.71
N GLN A 52 -5.18 -6.27 -13.51
CA GLN A 52 -4.85 -7.49 -14.26
C GLN A 52 -3.72 -7.23 -15.26
N THR A 53 -3.78 -6.10 -15.96
CA THR A 53 -2.76 -5.66 -16.92
C THR A 53 -1.43 -5.42 -16.23
N LEU A 54 -1.43 -4.68 -15.11
CA LEU A 54 -0.21 -4.40 -14.34
C LEU A 54 0.42 -5.68 -13.78
N ARG A 55 -0.41 -6.60 -13.26
CA ARG A 55 0.03 -7.89 -12.75
C ARG A 55 0.68 -8.73 -13.85
N ALA A 56 0.02 -8.90 -14.99
CA ALA A 56 0.55 -9.67 -16.12
C ALA A 56 1.92 -9.13 -16.56
N ARG A 57 2.05 -7.81 -16.73
CA ARG A 57 3.33 -7.16 -17.07
C ARG A 57 4.42 -7.43 -16.03
N LEU A 58 4.07 -7.45 -14.75
CA LEU A 58 5.03 -7.73 -13.68
C LEU A 58 5.44 -9.22 -13.66
N GLU A 59 4.49 -10.13 -13.87
CA GLU A 59 4.73 -11.59 -13.98
C GLU A 59 5.62 -11.91 -15.20
N GLU A 60 5.39 -11.29 -16.35
CA GLU A 60 6.24 -11.40 -17.55
C GLU A 60 7.69 -10.98 -17.29
N ASN A 61 7.90 -10.02 -16.36
CA ASN A 61 9.22 -9.56 -15.93
C ASN A 61 9.76 -10.36 -14.73
N GLY A 62 9.15 -11.50 -14.39
CA GLY A 62 9.62 -12.43 -13.35
C GLY A 62 9.14 -12.13 -11.92
N SER A 63 8.15 -11.24 -11.74
CA SER A 63 7.53 -11.04 -10.43
C SER A 63 6.68 -12.23 -10.02
N ILE A 64 6.81 -12.66 -8.76
CA ILE A 64 5.97 -13.69 -8.16
C ILE A 64 4.99 -13.03 -7.20
N PHE A 65 3.70 -13.29 -7.37
CA PHE A 65 2.63 -12.78 -6.52
C PHE A 65 2.13 -13.86 -5.57
N ASN A 66 2.08 -13.54 -4.28
CA ASN A 66 1.60 -14.45 -3.25
C ASN A 66 0.08 -14.37 -3.05
N THR A 67 -0.52 -13.27 -3.49
CA THR A 67 -1.92 -12.95 -3.25
C THR A 67 -2.64 -12.58 -4.53
N SER A 68 -3.97 -12.48 -4.43
CA SER A 68 -4.82 -11.95 -5.50
C SER A 68 -5.19 -10.48 -5.24
N SER A 69 -4.52 -9.81 -4.29
CA SER A 69 -4.81 -8.43 -3.95
C SER A 69 -4.11 -7.49 -4.92
N ASP A 70 -4.88 -6.53 -5.42
CA ASP A 70 -4.41 -5.33 -6.11
C ASP A 70 -3.31 -4.57 -5.36
N THR A 71 -3.30 -4.67 -4.04
CA THR A 71 -2.35 -3.97 -3.17
C THR A 71 -0.92 -4.52 -3.30
N GLU A 72 -0.75 -5.80 -3.66
CA GLU A 72 0.57 -6.39 -3.89
C GLU A 72 1.23 -5.80 -5.16
N VAL A 73 0.44 -5.50 -6.20
CA VAL A 73 0.95 -4.85 -7.43
C VAL A 73 1.61 -3.51 -7.10
N VAL A 74 1.03 -2.73 -6.20
CA VAL A 74 1.60 -1.44 -5.77
C VAL A 74 2.99 -1.63 -5.16
N LEU A 75 3.18 -2.66 -4.32
CA LEU A 75 4.48 -2.97 -3.72
C LEU A 75 5.52 -3.37 -4.78
N HIS A 76 5.13 -4.19 -5.75
CA HIS A 76 6.01 -4.57 -6.86
C HIS A 76 6.44 -3.36 -7.70
N LEU A 77 5.52 -2.46 -8.05
CA LEU A 77 5.82 -1.23 -8.78
C LEU A 77 6.83 -0.33 -8.03
N ILE A 78 6.63 -0.16 -6.73
CA ILE A 78 7.56 0.60 -5.87
C ILE A 78 8.94 -0.07 -5.81
N ALA A 79 8.97 -1.41 -5.77
CA ALA A 79 10.20 -2.18 -5.67
C ALA A 79 11.07 -2.08 -6.94
N ILE A 80 10.45 -2.13 -8.12
CA ILE A 80 11.18 -2.04 -9.41
C ILE A 80 11.54 -0.61 -9.81
N SER A 81 10.86 0.40 -9.26
CA SER A 81 11.13 1.80 -9.59
C SER A 81 12.59 2.16 -9.33
N LYS A 82 13.21 3.01 -10.15
CA LYS A 82 14.58 3.51 -9.93
C LYS A 82 14.60 4.90 -9.29
N ALA A 83 13.44 5.56 -9.17
CA ALA A 83 13.30 6.93 -8.69
C ALA A 83 13.85 7.15 -7.27
N ARG A 84 14.25 8.39 -6.98
CA ARG A 84 14.79 8.84 -5.68
C ARG A 84 14.34 10.27 -5.40
N PRO A 85 13.95 10.62 -4.16
CA PRO A 85 13.92 9.80 -2.95
C PRO A 85 12.76 8.78 -2.91
N PHE A 86 12.58 8.05 -1.80
CA PHE A 86 11.53 7.03 -1.62
C PHE A 86 10.14 7.51 -2.06
N LEU A 87 9.79 8.76 -1.75
CA LEU A 87 8.51 9.35 -2.15
C LEU A 87 8.28 9.28 -3.66
N LEU A 88 9.32 9.52 -4.49
CA LEU A 88 9.16 9.47 -5.95
C LEU A 88 8.92 8.06 -6.48
N ARG A 89 9.25 7.01 -5.70
CA ARG A 89 8.90 5.63 -6.07
C ARG A 89 7.42 5.37 -5.88
N ILE A 90 6.85 5.92 -4.81
CA ILE A 90 5.41 5.89 -4.59
C ILE A 90 4.71 6.68 -5.70
N VAL A 91 5.18 7.89 -6.02
CA VAL A 91 4.64 8.69 -7.13
C VAL A 91 4.68 7.92 -8.44
N ASN A 92 5.84 7.38 -8.81
CA ASN A 92 6.01 6.61 -10.04
C ASN A 92 5.17 5.33 -10.09
N ALA A 93 4.90 4.69 -8.94
CA ALA A 93 3.94 3.60 -8.88
C ALA A 93 2.51 4.12 -9.12
N CYS A 94 2.10 5.21 -8.46
CA CYS A 94 0.76 5.80 -8.55
C CYS A 94 0.43 6.33 -9.95
N GLU A 95 1.41 6.85 -10.68
CA GLU A 95 1.26 7.28 -12.10
C GLU A 95 0.83 6.15 -13.03
N GLN A 96 1.06 4.90 -12.65
CA GLN A 96 0.69 3.73 -13.43
C GLN A 96 -0.65 3.12 -12.99
N LEU A 97 -1.24 3.62 -11.90
CA LEU A 97 -2.47 3.08 -11.33
C LEU A 97 -3.69 3.78 -11.93
N GLU A 98 -4.66 2.99 -12.37
CA GLU A 98 -5.98 3.48 -12.77
C GLU A 98 -7.05 2.97 -11.81
N GLY A 99 -7.99 3.85 -11.46
CA GLY A 99 -9.09 3.53 -10.57
C GLY A 99 -9.12 4.40 -9.32
N ALA A 100 -9.72 3.86 -8.27
CA ALA A 100 -9.94 4.56 -7.01
C ALA A 100 -9.00 4.01 -5.94
N TYR A 101 -8.29 4.88 -5.21
CA TYR A 101 -7.41 4.45 -4.15
C TYR A 101 -7.16 5.54 -3.10
N SER A 102 -7.33 5.16 -1.84
CA SER A 102 -6.72 5.83 -0.69
C SER A 102 -5.75 4.85 -0.06
N MET A 103 -4.48 5.22 0.03
CA MET A 103 -3.42 4.37 0.56
C MET A 103 -2.64 5.05 1.67
N VAL A 104 -2.21 4.27 2.65
CA VAL A 104 -1.19 4.67 3.62
C VAL A 104 -0.04 3.69 3.58
N PHE A 105 1.18 4.23 3.52
CA PHE A 105 2.43 3.50 3.46
C PHE A 105 3.23 3.78 4.72
N LEU A 106 3.77 2.73 5.33
CA LEU A 106 4.66 2.83 6.48
C LEU A 106 5.99 2.17 6.17
N SER A 107 7.04 2.97 6.16
CA SER A 107 8.44 2.51 6.21
C SER A 107 8.99 2.71 7.62
N VAL A 108 10.23 2.29 7.85
CA VAL A 108 10.92 2.39 9.15
C VAL A 108 10.85 3.79 9.76
N ASN A 109 10.89 4.85 8.94
CA ASN A 109 10.96 6.24 9.41
C ASN A 109 9.98 7.21 8.72
N LYS A 110 9.08 6.73 7.85
CA LYS A 110 8.14 7.58 7.13
C LYS A 110 6.77 6.94 7.03
N LEU A 111 5.75 7.74 7.34
CA LEU A 111 4.35 7.52 7.00
C LEU A 111 4.02 8.39 5.79
N VAL A 112 3.47 7.78 4.73
CA VAL A 112 3.04 8.49 3.51
C VAL A 112 1.58 8.15 3.26
N ALA A 113 0.76 9.17 3.06
CA ALA A 113 -0.65 9.03 2.70
C ALA A 113 -0.83 9.48 1.25
N VAL A 114 -1.60 8.71 0.47
CA VAL A 114 -1.85 8.96 -0.95
C VAL A 114 -3.34 8.82 -1.22
N ARG A 115 -3.87 9.72 -2.04
CA ARG A 115 -5.23 9.66 -2.57
C ARG A 115 -5.17 9.76 -4.09
N ASP A 116 -6.03 9.02 -4.78
CA ASP A 116 -6.15 9.07 -6.23
C ASP A 116 -6.49 10.49 -6.73
N PRO A 117 -6.10 10.86 -7.96
CA PRO A 117 -6.29 12.21 -8.49
C PRO A 117 -7.74 12.70 -8.52
N HIS A 118 -8.70 11.77 -8.56
CA HIS A 118 -10.13 12.07 -8.61
C HIS A 118 -10.78 12.10 -7.21
N GLY A 119 -10.04 11.69 -6.18
CA GLY A 119 -10.51 11.68 -4.80
C GLY A 119 -11.66 10.71 -4.55
N PHE A 120 -11.74 9.58 -5.26
CA PHE A 120 -12.87 8.65 -5.14
C PHE A 120 -13.08 8.10 -3.73
N ARG A 121 -11.99 7.77 -3.04
CA ARG A 121 -12.05 7.28 -1.65
C ARG A 121 -11.69 8.41 -0.68
N PRO A 122 -12.41 8.57 0.44
CA PRO A 122 -12.06 9.60 1.42
C PRO A 122 -10.74 9.25 2.10
N LEU A 123 -9.96 10.28 2.43
CA LEU A 123 -8.77 10.20 3.27
C LEU A 123 -8.63 11.54 3.99
N VAL A 124 -8.51 11.49 5.31
CA VAL A 124 -8.45 12.67 6.17
C VAL A 124 -7.19 12.60 7.03
N MET A 125 -6.67 13.75 7.41
CA MET A 125 -5.50 13.88 8.27
C MET A 125 -5.86 14.73 9.49
N GLY A 126 -5.58 14.20 10.68
CA GLY A 126 -5.68 14.89 11.95
C GLY A 126 -4.32 15.03 12.62
N ARG A 127 -4.23 15.95 13.59
CA ARG A 127 -3.05 16.12 14.45
C ARG A 127 -3.47 16.11 15.90
N ARG A 128 -2.82 15.26 16.70
CA ARG A 128 -2.99 15.20 18.15
C ARG A 128 -2.20 16.32 18.84
N LYS A 129 -2.54 16.64 20.08
CA LYS A 129 -1.84 17.67 20.88
C LYS A 129 -0.33 17.41 21.02
N ASN A 130 0.08 16.15 21.02
CA ASN A 130 1.49 15.74 21.09
C ASN A 130 2.21 15.74 19.72
N GLY A 131 1.56 16.27 18.67
CA GLY A 131 2.13 16.34 17.32
C GLY A 131 1.96 15.08 16.48
N ALA A 132 1.46 13.97 17.04
CA ALA A 132 1.23 12.75 16.27
C ALA A 132 0.14 12.96 15.20
N VAL A 133 0.40 12.48 13.98
CA VAL A 133 -0.55 12.51 12.87
C VAL A 133 -1.43 11.27 12.93
N VAL A 134 -2.74 11.44 12.70
CA VAL A 134 -3.75 10.38 12.63
C VAL A 134 -4.57 10.47 11.36
#